data_AF-A0A7C9U2Z8-F1
#
_entry.id   AF-A0A7C9U2Z8-F1
#
_cell.length_a   1.000
_cell.length_b   1.000
_cell.length_c   1.000
_cell.angle_alpha   90.00
_cell.angle_beta   90.00
_cell.angle_gamma   90.00
#
_symmetry.space_group_name_H-M   'P 1'
#
loop_
_entity.id
_entity.type
_entity.pdbx_description
1 polymer ?
#
loop_
_entity_poly.entity_id
_entity_poly.type
_entity_poly.pdbx_seq_one_letter_code
_entity_poly.pdbx_strand_id
1 'polypeptide(L)'
;MKSKIKFLGLALAAAIGMVLFFTSTARPQVNCSRLSHWSGSNPPVSQTHIFCGEWDSRRSRPKGFHSRPNGINPRTVANFRITQRANSQGIYGATWSYAGQSGKTKFSTMFPDRCSQQQVLKSILYAAAHRQSCPSSAPNWAWCGPSAPAPKAQRYCNGNNGSVFSIAGASLRNGNINTAFPLR
;
A
#
# COMPACT_ATOMS: atom_id res chain seq x y z
N MET A 1 65.53 57.79 -6.34
CA MET A 1 65.14 57.22 -7.65
C MET A 1 64.93 55.72 -7.46
N LYS A 2 63.86 55.03 -7.85
CA LYS A 2 62.59 55.31 -8.53
C LYS A 2 61.54 54.35 -7.92
N SER A 3 60.30 54.82 -7.87
CA SER A 3 59.09 54.15 -7.40
C SER A 3 58.63 53.03 -8.33
N LYS A 4 57.95 51.97 -7.84
CA LYS A 4 56.49 51.76 -8.02
C LYS A 4 56.00 50.31 -7.75
N ILE A 5 54.97 50.27 -6.90
CA ILE A 5 53.66 49.61 -7.05
C ILE A 5 53.45 48.14 -6.62
N LYS A 6 52.56 48.08 -5.62
CA LYS A 6 51.75 47.03 -4.99
C LYS A 6 51.04 46.07 -5.95
N PHE A 7 50.88 44.82 -5.52
CA PHE A 7 49.64 44.04 -5.73
C PHE A 7 49.24 43.30 -4.46
N LEU A 8 48.05 43.65 -3.96
CA LEU A 8 47.26 42.87 -3.02
C LEU A 8 46.81 41.56 -3.70
N GLY A 9 46.92 40.45 -2.99
CA GLY A 9 46.26 39.19 -3.33
C GLY A 9 45.68 38.56 -2.07
N LEU A 10 44.40 38.81 -1.81
CA LEU A 10 43.61 38.21 -0.75
C LEU A 10 43.51 36.70 -0.95
N ALA A 11 44.02 35.89 -0.01
CA ALA A 11 43.73 34.46 0.05
C ALA A 11 42.84 34.19 1.27
N LEU A 12 41.53 34.50 1.13
CA LEU A 12 40.51 34.05 2.07
C LEU A 12 39.82 32.84 1.46
N ALA A 13 40.39 31.65 1.68
CA ALA A 13 39.74 30.40 1.32
C ALA A 13 38.57 30.14 2.28
N ALA A 14 37.38 30.55 1.85
CA ALA A 14 36.14 30.32 2.57
C ALA A 14 35.77 28.84 2.55
N ALA A 15 36.00 28.14 3.67
CA ALA A 15 35.41 26.83 3.93
C ALA A 15 33.92 27.01 4.28
N ILE A 16 33.08 27.12 3.25
CA ILE A 16 31.61 27.14 3.43
C ILE A 16 31.15 25.69 3.59
N GLY A 17 30.77 25.34 4.82
CA GLY A 17 30.21 24.05 5.19
C GLY A 17 28.95 23.73 4.39
N MET A 18 28.99 22.63 3.65
CA MET A 18 27.84 22.06 2.95
C MET A 18 26.98 21.30 3.98
N VAL A 19 26.12 22.01 4.70
CA VAL A 19 25.06 21.40 5.51
C VAL A 19 23.98 20.88 4.57
N LEU A 20 24.06 19.58 4.24
CA LEU A 20 23.01 18.88 3.51
C LEU A 20 21.77 18.78 4.40
N PHE A 21 20.82 19.70 4.20
CA PHE A 21 19.48 19.59 4.78
C PHE A 21 18.74 18.42 4.14
N PHE A 22 18.81 17.24 4.77
CA PHE A 22 17.94 16.13 4.43
C PHE A 22 16.51 16.45 4.89
N THR A 23 15.74 17.11 4.03
CA THR A 23 14.31 17.29 4.28
C THR A 23 13.60 15.95 4.11
N SER A 24 13.28 15.30 5.23
CA SER A 24 12.43 14.11 5.27
C SER A 24 11.01 14.48 4.81
N THR A 25 10.72 14.36 3.51
CA THR A 25 9.37 14.53 3.00
C THR A 25 8.50 13.39 3.54
N ALA A 26 7.54 13.72 4.42
CA ALA A 26 6.53 12.76 4.84
C ALA A 26 5.78 12.24 3.61
N ARG A 27 5.77 10.92 3.40
CA ARG A 27 5.07 10.34 2.26
C ARG A 27 3.55 10.50 2.48
N PRO A 28 2.77 10.82 1.44
CA PRO A 28 1.35 11.10 1.60
C PRO A 28 0.57 9.81 1.95
N GLN A 29 -0.32 9.92 2.93
CA GLN A 29 -1.32 8.89 3.22
C GLN A 29 -2.42 8.89 2.16
N VAL A 30 -3.14 7.76 2.02
CA VAL A 30 -4.34 7.71 1.18
C VAL A 30 -5.41 8.65 1.75
N ASN A 31 -5.87 9.62 0.95
CA ASN A 31 -6.91 10.55 1.38
C ASN A 31 -8.31 9.95 1.14
N CYS A 32 -8.80 9.24 2.15
CA CYS A 32 -10.09 8.54 2.09
C CYS A 32 -11.32 9.45 1.96
N SER A 33 -11.19 10.76 2.25
CA SER A 33 -12.28 11.72 2.04
C SER A 33 -12.44 12.14 0.57
N ARG A 34 -11.39 11.94 -0.25
CA ARG A 34 -11.36 12.31 -1.68
C ARG A 34 -11.26 11.09 -2.60
N LEU A 35 -11.10 9.90 -2.04
CA LEU A 35 -10.99 8.66 -2.82
C LEU A 35 -12.39 8.21 -3.23
N SER A 36 -12.62 8.07 -4.55
CA SER A 36 -13.83 7.41 -5.04
C SER A 36 -13.94 5.99 -4.47
N HIS A 37 -15.13 5.62 -4.01
CA HIS A 37 -15.41 4.28 -3.49
C HIS A 37 -15.01 3.20 -4.50
N TRP A 38 -15.40 3.36 -5.78
CA TRP A 38 -15.06 2.45 -6.87
C TRP A 38 -13.92 3.01 -7.71
N SER A 39 -13.02 2.15 -8.20
CA SER A 39 -12.03 2.52 -9.21
C SER A 39 -12.69 2.73 -10.57
N GLY A 40 -12.06 3.54 -11.43
CA GLY A 40 -12.47 3.72 -12.83
C GLY A 40 -12.09 2.55 -13.75
N SER A 41 -11.87 1.36 -13.20
CA SER A 41 -11.53 0.16 -13.98
C SER A 41 -12.78 -0.63 -14.38
N ASN A 42 -12.61 -1.60 -15.27
CA ASN A 42 -13.64 -2.59 -15.60
C ASN A 42 -13.13 -4.02 -15.33
N PRO A 43 -13.70 -4.76 -14.37
CA PRO A 43 -14.74 -4.32 -13.43
C PRO A 43 -14.20 -3.26 -12.43
N PRO A 44 -15.08 -2.46 -11.81
CA PRO A 44 -14.69 -1.57 -10.72
C PRO A 44 -14.25 -2.36 -9.47
N VAL A 45 -13.24 -1.85 -8.77
CA VAL A 45 -12.71 -2.39 -7.50
C VAL A 45 -13.03 -1.40 -6.37
N SER A 46 -13.48 -1.90 -5.22
CA SER A 46 -13.78 -1.03 -4.06
C SER A 46 -12.50 -0.49 -3.43
N GLN A 47 -12.09 0.71 -3.83
CA GLN A 47 -10.85 1.34 -3.37
C GLN A 47 -10.91 1.67 -1.87
N THR A 48 -12.05 2.17 -1.37
CA THR A 48 -12.19 2.47 0.06
C THR A 48 -12.10 1.19 0.89
N HIS A 49 -12.68 0.09 0.42
CA HIS A 49 -12.57 -1.19 1.11
C HIS A 49 -11.11 -1.69 1.16
N ILE A 50 -10.33 -1.51 0.10
CA ILE A 50 -8.93 -1.96 0.05
C ILE A 50 -7.99 -1.05 0.86
N PHE A 51 -8.10 0.27 0.70
CA PHE A 51 -7.09 1.22 1.18
C PHE A 51 -7.49 1.98 2.43
N CYS A 52 -8.79 2.15 2.67
CA CYS A 52 -9.31 2.98 3.76
C CYS A 52 -9.82 2.15 4.94
N GLY A 53 -10.29 0.94 4.68
CA GLY A 53 -11.14 0.24 5.63
C GLY A 53 -12.48 0.96 5.80
N GLU A 54 -13.47 0.22 6.28
CA GLU A 54 -14.85 0.71 6.37
C GLU A 54 -15.46 0.33 7.70
N TRP A 55 -16.40 1.14 8.17
CA TRP A 55 -17.26 0.80 9.31
C TRP A 55 -18.59 0.21 8.82
N ASP A 56 -18.93 -1.01 9.26
CA ASP A 56 -20.27 -1.57 9.09
C ASP A 56 -21.12 -1.15 10.29
N SER A 57 -21.89 -0.06 10.16
CA SER A 57 -22.75 0.45 11.23
C SER A 57 -23.87 -0.52 11.62
N ARG A 58 -24.31 -1.40 10.72
CA ARG A 58 -25.36 -2.38 10.98
C ARG A 58 -24.86 -3.54 11.84
N ARG A 59 -23.57 -3.86 11.74
CA ARG A 59 -22.93 -4.96 12.48
C ARG A 59 -21.91 -4.48 13.51
N SER A 60 -21.78 -3.18 13.69
CA SER A 60 -20.84 -2.51 14.58
C SER A 60 -19.41 -3.07 14.51
N ARG A 61 -18.87 -3.19 13.31
CA ARG A 61 -17.52 -3.77 13.08
C ARG A 61 -16.75 -3.16 11.91
N PRO A 62 -15.40 -3.14 11.97
CA PRO A 62 -14.57 -2.77 10.84
C PRO A 62 -14.58 -3.83 9.72
N LYS A 63 -14.40 -3.39 8.47
CA LYS A 63 -14.31 -4.20 7.26
C LYS A 63 -13.14 -3.76 6.38
N GLY A 64 -12.65 -4.68 5.56
CA GLY A 64 -11.61 -4.41 4.57
C GLY A 64 -10.25 -4.06 5.18
N PHE A 65 -9.62 -3.06 4.58
CA PHE A 65 -8.26 -2.60 4.77
C PHE A 65 -7.22 -3.69 4.56
N HIS A 66 -6.68 -3.73 3.35
CA HIS A 66 -5.74 -4.76 2.89
C HIS A 66 -4.48 -4.17 2.28
N SER A 67 -4.37 -2.85 2.15
CA SER A 67 -3.16 -2.20 1.66
C SER A 67 -2.96 -0.85 2.34
N ARG A 68 -1.72 -0.60 2.76
CA ARG A 68 -1.24 0.69 3.27
C ARG A 68 0.01 1.11 2.48
N PRO A 69 -0.17 1.74 1.31
CA PRO A 69 0.96 2.18 0.50
C PRO A 69 1.98 2.98 1.33
N ASN A 70 3.25 2.68 1.14
CA ASN A 70 4.39 3.16 1.91
C ASN A 70 4.38 2.83 3.42
N GLY A 71 3.55 1.89 3.87
CA GLY A 71 3.39 1.61 5.28
C GLY A 71 2.67 2.73 6.02
N ILE A 72 1.83 3.51 5.34
CA ILE A 72 1.14 4.66 5.95
C ILE A 72 -0.34 4.37 6.07
N ASN A 73 -0.85 4.44 7.30
CA ASN A 73 -2.26 4.25 7.57
C ASN A 73 -3.06 5.48 7.13
N PRO A 74 -4.23 5.30 6.52
CA PRO A 74 -5.17 6.39 6.30
C PRO A 74 -5.80 6.84 7.63
N ARG A 75 -6.36 8.06 7.66
CA ARG A 75 -7.05 8.62 8.85
C ARG A 75 -8.21 7.76 9.37
N THR A 76 -8.77 6.88 8.54
CA THR A 76 -9.86 5.95 8.90
C THR A 76 -9.40 4.74 9.71
N VAL A 77 -8.08 4.51 9.81
CA VAL A 77 -7.48 3.36 10.50
C VAL A 77 -6.77 3.82 11.78
N ALA A 78 -7.10 3.16 12.89
CA ALA A 78 -6.50 3.35 14.21
C ALA A 78 -6.02 2.02 14.81
N ASN A 79 -5.20 2.09 15.86
CA ASN A 79 -4.70 0.92 16.61
C ASN A 79 -4.11 -0.19 15.73
N PHE A 80 -3.43 0.20 14.64
CA PHE A 80 -2.83 -0.75 13.73
C PHE A 80 -1.64 -1.46 14.38
N ARG A 81 -1.69 -2.79 14.40
CA ARG A 81 -0.65 -3.64 14.98
C ARG A 81 -0.39 -4.82 14.07
N ILE A 82 0.86 -4.99 13.66
CA ILE A 82 1.30 -6.19 12.95
C ILE A 82 1.24 -7.37 13.92
N THR A 83 0.45 -8.39 13.59
CA THR A 83 0.28 -9.61 14.41
C THR A 83 0.94 -10.83 13.77
N GLN A 84 1.19 -10.79 12.47
CA GLN A 84 1.99 -11.79 11.77
C GLN A 84 3.05 -11.07 10.96
N ARG A 85 4.33 -11.32 11.23
CA ARG A 85 5.45 -10.67 10.55
C ARG A 85 5.40 -10.92 9.04
N ALA A 86 5.96 -9.98 8.27
CA ALA A 86 6.09 -10.11 6.83
C ALA A 86 6.86 -11.39 6.46
N ASN A 87 6.33 -12.15 5.50
CA ASN A 87 7.06 -13.25 4.86
C ASN A 87 8.06 -12.68 3.83
N SER A 88 8.78 -13.55 3.11
CA SER A 88 9.75 -13.14 2.07
C SER A 88 9.12 -12.34 0.92
N GLN A 89 7.81 -12.45 0.73
CA GLN A 89 7.03 -11.68 -0.23
C GLN A 89 6.56 -10.34 0.34
N GLY A 90 6.86 -10.00 1.60
CA GLY A 90 6.40 -8.75 2.21
C GLY A 90 4.94 -8.77 2.63
N ILE A 91 4.28 -9.93 2.58
CA ILE A 91 2.88 -10.11 2.97
C ILE A 91 2.83 -10.40 4.47
N TYR A 92 1.97 -9.69 5.18
CA TYR A 92 1.89 -9.75 6.63
C TYR A 92 0.45 -9.67 7.11
N GLY A 93 0.22 -10.07 8.35
CA GLY A 93 -1.09 -9.99 9.01
C GLY A 93 -1.09 -8.87 10.05
N ALA A 94 -2.17 -8.12 10.12
CA ALA A 94 -2.32 -7.05 11.08
C ALA A 94 -3.73 -7.00 11.68
N THR A 95 -3.82 -6.57 12.93
CA THR A 95 -5.07 -6.15 13.57
C THR A 95 -5.17 -4.64 13.59
N TRP A 96 -6.37 -4.11 13.37
CA TRP A 96 -6.62 -2.67 13.39
C TRP A 96 -8.07 -2.38 13.80
N SER A 97 -8.35 -1.15 14.20
CA SER A 97 -9.71 -0.65 14.49
C SER A 97 -10.07 0.52 13.58
N TYR A 98 -11.36 0.71 13.31
CA TYR A 98 -11.80 1.92 12.61
C TYR A 98 -11.63 3.15 13.51
N ALA A 99 -11.18 4.29 12.95
CA ALA A 99 -10.97 5.51 13.71
C ALA A 99 -12.28 5.98 14.38
N GLY A 100 -12.20 6.33 15.67
CA GLY A 100 -13.38 6.64 16.50
C GLY A 100 -14.16 5.40 16.99
N GLN A 101 -13.73 4.18 16.67
CA GLN A 101 -14.35 2.91 17.07
C GLN A 101 -13.30 1.94 17.65
N SER A 102 -12.43 2.43 18.52
CA SER A 102 -11.23 1.72 19.02
C SER A 102 -11.52 0.40 19.74
N GLY A 103 -12.72 0.23 20.31
CA GLY A 103 -13.14 -1.01 20.99
C GLY A 103 -13.45 -2.19 20.07
N LYS A 104 -13.38 -2.03 18.74
CA LYS A 104 -13.67 -3.09 17.76
C LYS A 104 -12.51 -3.24 16.79
N THR A 105 -11.93 -4.44 16.75
CA THR A 105 -10.78 -4.74 15.87
C THR A 105 -11.12 -5.76 14.79
N LYS A 106 -10.35 -5.73 13.70
CA LYS A 106 -10.37 -6.75 12.65
C LYS A 106 -8.96 -7.16 12.28
N PHE A 107 -8.79 -8.44 11.94
CA PHE A 107 -7.61 -8.96 11.27
C PHE A 107 -7.69 -8.76 9.74
N SER A 108 -6.59 -8.37 9.12
CA SER A 108 -6.41 -8.29 7.68
C SER A 108 -5.03 -8.80 7.28
N THR A 109 -4.97 -9.55 6.18
CA THR A 109 -3.72 -9.76 5.45
C THR A 109 -3.44 -8.56 4.56
N MET A 110 -2.19 -8.11 4.55
CA MET A 110 -1.75 -6.85 3.95
C MET A 110 -0.87 -7.09 2.74
N PHE A 111 -1.16 -6.38 1.65
CA PHE A 111 -0.25 -6.25 0.51
C PHE A 111 1.09 -5.67 0.97
N PRO A 112 2.21 -5.99 0.28
CA PRO A 112 3.50 -5.39 0.58
C PRO A 112 3.42 -3.86 0.60
N ASP A 113 3.89 -3.24 1.67
CA ASP A 113 3.77 -1.80 1.91
C ASP A 113 4.39 -0.95 0.80
N ARG A 114 5.38 -1.46 0.07
CA ARG A 114 6.00 -0.76 -1.06
C ARG A 114 5.10 -0.66 -2.31
N CYS A 115 4.02 -1.44 -2.38
CA CYS A 115 3.13 -1.41 -3.54
C CYS A 115 2.26 -0.15 -3.52
N SER A 116 2.22 0.54 -4.66
CA SER A 116 1.34 1.70 -4.83
C SER A 116 -0.13 1.27 -4.94
N GLN A 117 -1.06 2.22 -4.77
CA GLN A 117 -2.49 1.97 -5.01
C GLN A 117 -2.72 1.41 -6.42
N GLN A 118 -2.04 1.96 -7.43
CA GLN A 118 -2.18 1.54 -8.81
C GLN A 118 -1.66 0.11 -9.03
N GLN A 119 -0.51 -0.25 -8.45
CA GLN A 119 0.03 -1.61 -8.53
C GLN A 119 -0.90 -2.62 -7.87
N VAL A 120 -1.45 -2.30 -6.70
CA VAL A 120 -2.43 -3.15 -6.01
C VAL A 120 -3.69 -3.33 -6.84
N LEU A 121 -4.30 -2.25 -7.33
CA LEU A 121 -5.50 -2.33 -8.18
C LEU A 121 -5.24 -3.13 -9.46
N LYS A 122 -4.09 -2.93 -10.10
CA LYS A 122 -3.74 -3.67 -11.32
C LYS A 122 -3.55 -5.16 -11.04
N SER A 123 -2.94 -5.51 -9.91
CA SER A 123 -2.80 -6.90 -9.47
C SER A 123 -4.13 -7.56 -9.14
N ILE A 124 -5.06 -6.84 -8.50
CA ILE A 124 -6.41 -7.33 -8.22
C ILE A 124 -7.16 -7.63 -9.51
N LEU A 125 -7.12 -6.71 -10.49
CA LEU A 125 -7.75 -6.91 -11.79
C LEU A 125 -7.14 -8.09 -12.54
N TYR A 126 -5.81 -8.23 -12.49
CA TYR A 126 -5.12 -9.35 -13.11
C TYR A 126 -5.53 -10.69 -12.49
N ALA A 127 -5.51 -10.78 -11.17
CA ALA A 127 -5.95 -11.98 -10.44
C ALA A 127 -7.41 -12.33 -10.76
N ALA A 128 -8.29 -11.33 -10.81
CA ALA A 128 -9.71 -11.53 -11.12
C ALA A 128 -9.95 -12.03 -12.56
N ALA A 129 -9.09 -11.65 -13.50
CA ALA A 129 -9.14 -12.09 -14.90
C ALA A 129 -8.43 -13.43 -15.15
N HIS A 130 -7.48 -13.81 -14.29
CA HIS A 130 -6.68 -15.04 -14.41
C HIS A 130 -6.93 -15.94 -13.22
N ARG A 131 -8.20 -16.32 -13.02
CA ARG A 131 -8.60 -17.10 -11.85
C ARG A 131 -8.00 -18.50 -11.90
N GLN A 132 -7.60 -18.99 -10.74
CA GLN A 132 -7.07 -20.32 -10.53
C GLN A 132 -7.68 -20.93 -9.26
N SER A 133 -7.45 -22.23 -9.05
CA SER A 133 -7.83 -22.91 -7.82
C SER A 133 -7.23 -22.19 -6.61
N CYS A 134 -8.08 -21.88 -5.64
CA CYS A 134 -7.63 -21.30 -4.39
C CYS A 134 -6.82 -22.32 -3.58
N PRO A 135 -5.72 -21.91 -2.93
CA PRO A 135 -5.05 -22.76 -1.96
C PRO A 135 -5.98 -23.00 -0.76
N SER A 136 -5.74 -24.10 -0.02
CA SER A 136 -6.55 -24.50 1.14
C SER A 136 -6.61 -23.46 2.27
N SER A 137 -5.66 -22.53 2.31
CA SER A 137 -5.64 -21.42 3.28
C SER A 137 -6.60 -20.27 2.93
N ALA A 138 -7.17 -20.25 1.72
CA ALA A 138 -8.10 -19.23 1.28
C ALA A 138 -9.54 -19.51 1.78
N PRO A 139 -10.36 -18.48 2.02
CA PRO A 139 -11.78 -18.69 2.30
C PRO A 139 -12.51 -19.34 1.12
N ASN A 140 -13.40 -20.30 1.40
CA ASN A 140 -14.14 -21.06 0.38
C ASN A 140 -15.01 -20.22 -0.56
N TRP A 141 -15.36 -18.99 -0.18
CA TRP A 141 -16.16 -18.08 -1.00
C TRP A 141 -15.31 -17.28 -2.00
N ALA A 142 -13.98 -17.31 -1.88
CA ALA A 142 -13.10 -16.46 -2.66
C ALA A 142 -12.84 -17.05 -4.04
N TRP A 143 -12.68 -16.18 -5.03
CA TRP A 143 -11.87 -16.51 -6.19
C TRP A 143 -10.41 -16.23 -5.85
N CYS A 144 -9.48 -16.92 -6.52
CA CYS A 144 -8.05 -16.66 -6.39
C CYS A 144 -7.39 -16.45 -7.74
N GLY A 145 -6.29 -15.70 -7.78
CA GLY A 145 -5.49 -15.49 -8.98
C GLY A 145 -4.10 -14.95 -8.65
N PRO A 146 -3.15 -15.00 -9.60
CA PRO A 146 -1.80 -14.47 -9.42
C PRO A 146 -1.80 -12.94 -9.34
N SER A 147 -0.85 -12.36 -8.59
CA SER A 147 -0.70 -10.91 -8.47
C SER A 147 -0.13 -10.22 -9.72
N ALA A 148 0.49 -10.97 -10.63
CA ALA A 148 1.14 -10.46 -11.82
C ALA A 148 1.29 -11.56 -12.89
N PRO A 149 1.49 -11.19 -14.17
CA PRO A 149 1.75 -12.16 -15.24
C PRO A 149 3.10 -12.87 -15.15
N ALA A 150 4.08 -12.22 -14.51
CA ALA A 150 5.42 -12.74 -14.32
C ALA A 150 6.08 -12.08 -13.10
N PRO A 151 7.11 -12.70 -12.51
CA PRO A 151 7.92 -12.08 -11.48
C PRO A 151 8.49 -10.71 -11.93
N LYS A 152 8.65 -9.79 -10.99
CA LYS A 152 9.22 -8.45 -11.19
C LYS A 152 8.48 -7.58 -12.22
N ALA A 153 7.24 -7.92 -12.61
CA ALA A 153 6.46 -7.12 -13.54
C ALA A 153 6.11 -5.75 -12.91
N GLN A 154 6.85 -4.70 -13.26
CA GLN A 154 6.89 -3.40 -12.55
C GLN A 154 5.52 -2.71 -12.36
N ARG A 155 4.57 -2.94 -13.28
CA ARG A 155 3.21 -2.36 -13.22
C ARG A 155 2.30 -3.04 -12.20
N TYR A 156 2.74 -4.14 -11.59
CA TYR A 156 1.98 -4.96 -10.66
C TYR A 156 2.64 -4.98 -9.28
N CYS A 157 1.85 -5.28 -8.26
CA CYS A 157 2.36 -5.54 -6.93
C CYS A 157 3.02 -6.92 -6.88
N ASN A 158 4.36 -6.93 -6.90
CA ASN A 158 5.17 -8.13 -6.72
C ASN A 158 5.62 -8.26 -5.26
N GLY A 159 5.79 -9.50 -4.80
CA GLY A 159 6.30 -9.82 -3.47
C GLY A 159 7.72 -9.30 -3.28
N ASN A 160 8.15 -9.05 -2.04
CA ASN A 160 9.40 -8.35 -1.72
C ASN A 160 10.65 -8.86 -2.43
N ASN A 161 10.75 -10.18 -2.57
CA ASN A 161 11.75 -10.93 -3.33
C ASN A 161 11.58 -10.92 -4.87
N GLY A 162 10.61 -10.17 -5.40
CA GLY A 162 10.25 -10.08 -6.81
C GLY A 162 9.26 -11.15 -7.30
N SER A 163 8.81 -12.07 -6.44
CA SER A 163 7.94 -13.17 -6.88
C SER A 163 6.47 -12.75 -7.06
N VAL A 164 5.73 -13.57 -7.81
CA VAL A 164 4.27 -13.52 -7.88
C VAL A 164 3.70 -14.19 -6.62
N PHE A 165 2.59 -13.66 -6.10
CA PHE A 165 1.85 -14.25 -4.98
C PHE A 165 0.36 -14.39 -5.34
N SER A 166 -0.35 -15.22 -4.58
CA SER A 166 -1.79 -15.41 -4.77
C SER A 166 -2.59 -14.29 -4.10
N ILE A 167 -3.58 -13.77 -4.83
CA ILE A 167 -4.60 -12.86 -4.33
C ILE A 167 -5.91 -13.62 -4.26
N ALA A 168 -6.59 -13.53 -3.12
CA ALA A 168 -7.98 -13.94 -2.99
C ALA A 168 -8.89 -12.71 -3.10
N GLY A 169 -10.11 -12.88 -3.61
CA GLY A 169 -11.08 -11.79 -3.66
C GLY A 169 -12.53 -12.24 -3.80
N ALA A 170 -13.45 -11.28 -3.67
CA ALA A 170 -14.89 -11.48 -3.83
C ALA A 170 -15.49 -10.43 -4.75
N SER A 171 -16.37 -10.88 -5.63
CA SER A 171 -17.19 -10.02 -6.48
C SER A 171 -18.61 -9.92 -5.93
N LEU A 172 -19.24 -8.77 -6.10
CA LEU A 172 -20.68 -8.59 -5.92
C LEU A 172 -21.45 -9.26 -7.08
N ARG A 173 -22.77 -9.40 -6.91
CA ARG A 173 -23.65 -9.96 -7.95
C ARG A 173 -23.59 -9.22 -9.28
N ASN A 174 -23.30 -7.91 -9.24
CA ASN A 174 -23.16 -7.07 -10.43
C ASN A 174 -21.74 -7.11 -11.06
N GLY A 175 -20.86 -8.00 -10.59
CA GLY A 175 -19.51 -8.17 -11.14
C GLY A 175 -18.43 -7.28 -10.50
N ASN A 176 -18.80 -6.22 -9.78
CA ASN A 176 -17.84 -5.35 -9.10
C ASN A 176 -17.00 -6.13 -8.09
N ILE A 177 -15.70 -5.84 -8.01
CA ILE A 177 -14.80 -6.48 -7.04
C ILE A 177 -14.91 -5.75 -5.71
N ASN A 178 -15.61 -6.36 -4.75
CA ASN A 178 -15.85 -5.78 -3.43
C ASN A 178 -14.60 -5.78 -2.54
N THR A 179 -13.80 -6.84 -2.63
CA THR A 179 -12.61 -7.01 -1.79
C THR A 179 -11.60 -7.91 -2.45
N ALA A 180 -10.34 -7.72 -2.10
CA ALA A 180 -9.23 -8.57 -2.49
C ALA A 180 -8.06 -8.38 -1.52
N PHE A 181 -7.31 -9.44 -1.26
CA PHE A 181 -6.20 -9.44 -0.31
C PHE A 181 -5.17 -10.50 -0.70
N PRO A 182 -3.89 -10.31 -0.36
CA PRO A 182 -2.87 -11.31 -0.61
C PRO A 182 -3.06 -12.50 0.34
N LEU A 183 -2.78 -13.70 -0.16
CA LEU A 183 -2.63 -14.89 0.65
C LEU A 183 -1.16 -15.01 1.08
N ARG A 184 -0.94 -15.40 2.34
CA ARG A 184 0.37 -15.47 2.96
C ARG A 184 0.94 -16.88 2.93
#